data_AF-A0A8S3FL04-F1
#
_entry.id   AF-A0A8S3FL04-F1
#
_cell.length_a   1.000
_cell.length_b   1.000
_cell.length_c   1.000
_cell.angle_alpha   90.00
_cell.angle_beta   90.00
_cell.angle_gamma   90.00
#
_symmetry.space_group_name_H-M   'P 1'
#
loop_
_entity.id
_entity.type
_entity.pdbx_description
1 polymer ?
#
loop_
_entity_poly.entity_id
_entity_poly.type
_entity_poly.pdbx_seq_one_letter_code
_entity_poly.pdbx_strand_id
1 'polypeptide(L)'
;MFWECHVVISSIDKLLDQPSDSVSLQDFLDENDLIQECLTQNNRLLDYLVQENIMKQLIGCIKQCPTDNNFHNAQVVSELLSGDFQRIQEKLLEKEHLNLLYSFLLCHETNDRSTLNPILASYFSRIIMTLVIRRPQELITYLKSRETFKNDFFRHLDSTSITDVLYRLIADCG
;
A
#
# COMPACT_ATOMS: atom_id res chain seq x y z
N MET A 1 -3.81 35.89 -30.78
CA MET A 1 -3.27 36.22 -29.44
C MET A 1 -3.11 34.90 -28.72
N PHE A 2 -1.87 34.64 -28.31
CA PHE A 2 -1.42 33.38 -27.75
C PHE A 2 -2.10 33.17 -26.41
N TRP A 3 -2.77 32.03 -26.25
CA TRP A 3 -3.24 31.58 -24.95
C TRP A 3 -2.00 31.35 -24.09
N GLU A 4 -1.83 32.19 -23.08
CA GLU A 4 -0.87 31.94 -22.00
C GLU A 4 -1.37 30.67 -21.29
N CYS A 5 -0.77 29.53 -21.64
CA CYS A 5 -0.85 28.34 -20.80
C CYS A 5 -0.23 28.74 -19.46
N HIS A 6 -1.06 29.12 -18.50
CA HIS A 6 -0.68 29.02 -17.10
C HIS A 6 -0.44 27.54 -16.84
N VAL A 7 0.81 27.10 -17.02
CA VAL A 7 1.30 25.85 -16.47
C VAL A 7 1.22 26.04 -14.97
N VAL A 8 0.08 25.64 -14.39
CA VAL A 8 -0.05 25.52 -12.94
C VAL A 8 0.94 24.42 -12.59
N ILE A 9 2.12 24.81 -12.12
CA ILE A 9 3.10 23.89 -11.56
C ILE A 9 2.36 23.17 -10.43
N SER A 10 2.21 21.84 -10.56
CA SER A 10 1.52 21.02 -9.59
C SER A 10 2.12 21.25 -8.20
N SER A 11 1.30 21.30 -7.14
CA SER A 11 1.80 21.38 -5.76
C SER A 11 2.79 20.25 -5.48
N ILE A 12 2.56 19.08 -6.07
CA ILE A 12 3.46 17.93 -6.03
C ILE A 12 4.81 18.23 -6.68
N ASP A 13 4.84 18.86 -7.86
CA ASP A 13 6.10 19.22 -8.51
C ASP A 13 6.91 20.23 -7.68
N LYS A 14 6.24 21.16 -7.00
CA LYS A 14 6.90 22.09 -6.08
C LYS A 14 7.50 21.37 -4.87
N LEU A 15 6.82 20.36 -4.33
CA LEU A 15 7.38 19.51 -3.26
C LEU A 15 8.59 18.72 -3.78
N LEU A 16 8.53 18.18 -4.99
CA LEU A 16 9.65 17.45 -5.60
C LEU A 16 10.86 18.33 -5.95
N ASP A 17 10.67 19.65 -6.09
CA ASP A 17 11.74 20.61 -6.33
C ASP A 17 12.46 21.04 -5.04
N GLN A 18 11.88 20.76 -3.87
CA GLN A 18 12.51 21.04 -2.57
C GLN A 18 13.64 20.04 -2.27
N PRO A 19 14.64 20.43 -1.46
CA PRO A 19 15.71 19.51 -1.05
C PRO A 19 15.14 18.23 -0.42
N SER A 20 15.72 17.07 -0.77
CA SER A 20 15.30 15.76 -0.28
C SER A 20 15.31 15.62 1.25
N ASP A 21 16.06 16.46 1.95
CA ASP A 21 16.16 16.45 3.42
C ASP A 21 15.03 17.22 4.12
N SER A 22 14.27 18.06 3.38
CA SER A 22 13.19 18.87 3.94
C SER A 22 11.79 18.33 3.68
N VAL A 23 11.63 17.42 2.71
CA VAL A 23 10.32 16.91 2.30
C VAL A 23 10.06 15.56 2.94
N SER A 24 8.94 15.45 3.65
CA SER A 24 8.48 14.20 4.25
C SER A 24 7.47 13.50 3.33
N LEU A 25 7.37 12.17 3.42
CA LEU A 25 6.27 11.42 2.79
C LEU A 25 4.91 11.98 3.22
N GLN A 26 4.79 12.46 4.46
CA GLN A 26 3.56 13.05 4.99
C GLN A 26 3.10 14.25 4.18
N ASP A 27 4.02 15.11 3.74
CA ASP A 27 3.68 16.28 2.93
C ASP A 27 3.03 15.86 1.61
N PHE A 28 3.44 14.72 1.04
CA PHE A 28 2.80 14.18 -0.17
C PHE A 28 1.45 13.52 0.12
N LEU A 29 1.30 12.82 1.25
CA LEU A 29 0.06 12.15 1.62
C LEU A 29 -1.06 13.13 1.96
N ASP A 30 -0.70 14.34 2.42
CA ASP A 30 -1.65 15.43 2.72
C ASP A 30 -2.13 16.17 1.46
N GLU A 31 -1.49 15.96 0.30
CA GLU A 31 -1.87 16.59 -0.97
C GLU A 31 -3.04 15.86 -1.65
N ASN A 32 -4.15 16.60 -1.87
CA ASN A 32 -5.37 16.04 -2.47
C ASN A 32 -5.16 15.54 -3.92
N ASP A 33 -4.18 16.10 -4.63
CA ASP A 33 -3.91 15.77 -6.03
C ASP A 33 -2.97 14.57 -6.19
N LEU A 34 -2.43 13.99 -5.10
CA LEU A 34 -1.44 12.89 -5.14
C LEU A 34 -1.89 11.72 -6.03
N ILE A 35 -3.11 11.23 -5.80
CA ILE A 35 -3.67 10.10 -6.57
C ILE A 35 -3.92 10.50 -8.02
N GLN A 36 -4.39 11.73 -8.26
CA GLN A 36 -4.62 12.24 -9.62
C GLN A 36 -3.31 12.37 -10.42
N GLU A 37 -2.24 12.86 -9.79
CA GLU A 37 -0.90 12.95 -10.39
C GLU A 37 -0.30 11.57 -10.71
N CYS A 38 -0.61 10.56 -9.89
CA CYS A 38 -0.26 9.18 -10.22
C CYS A 38 -1.06 8.68 -11.44
N LEU A 39 -2.35 9.03 -11.54
CA LEU A 39 -3.21 8.66 -12.67
C LEU A 39 -2.80 9.34 -13.98
N THR A 40 -2.32 10.59 -13.92
CA THR A 40 -1.77 11.31 -15.08
C THR A 40 -0.35 10.85 -15.45
N GLN A 41 0.19 9.83 -14.77
CA GLN A 41 1.54 9.30 -14.96
C GLN A 41 2.65 10.35 -14.81
N ASN A 42 2.58 11.17 -13.75
CA ASN A 42 3.69 12.04 -13.38
C ASN A 42 4.94 11.20 -13.04
N ASN A 43 5.88 11.12 -13.99
CA ASN A 43 7.08 10.30 -13.85
C ASN A 43 7.92 10.68 -12.64
N ARG A 44 8.01 11.98 -12.30
CA ARG A 44 8.82 12.45 -11.18
C ARG A 44 8.24 11.95 -9.86
N LEU A 45 6.92 12.03 -9.71
CA LEU A 45 6.22 11.50 -8.54
C LEU A 45 6.36 9.99 -8.45
N LEU A 46 6.15 9.26 -9.55
CA LEU A 46 6.26 7.80 -9.55
C LEU A 46 7.69 7.35 -9.20
N ASP A 47 8.71 8.03 -9.73
CA ASP A 47 10.11 7.71 -9.44
C ASP A 47 10.46 7.97 -7.97
N TYR A 48 9.85 8.98 -7.34
CA TYR A 48 9.96 9.22 -5.90
C TYR A 48 9.26 8.13 -5.07
N LEU A 49 7.99 7.80 -5.41
CA LEU A 49 7.20 6.83 -4.67
C LEU A 49 7.78 5.41 -4.71
N VAL A 50 8.48 5.06 -5.79
CA VAL A 50 9.11 3.75 -6.01
C VAL A 50 10.46 3.63 -5.29
N GLN A 51 10.96 4.70 -4.64
CA GLN A 51 12.18 4.61 -3.83
C GLN A 51 12.00 3.64 -2.65
N GLU A 52 13.08 2.93 -2.33
CA GLU A 52 13.07 1.84 -1.34
C GLU A 52 12.62 2.31 0.06
N ASN A 53 13.08 3.49 0.51
CA ASN A 53 12.67 4.03 1.81
C ASN A 53 11.19 4.44 1.80
N ILE A 54 10.72 5.06 0.71
CA ILE A 54 9.35 5.56 0.57
C ILE A 54 8.38 4.39 0.52
N MET A 55 8.66 3.35 -0.26
CA MET A 55 7.83 2.14 -0.29
C MET A 55 7.72 1.46 1.07
N LYS A 56 8.83 1.38 1.82
CA LYS A 56 8.81 0.85 3.19
C LYS A 56 7.98 1.72 4.13
N GLN A 57 8.04 3.04 4.02
CA GLN A 57 7.21 3.96 4.80
C GLN A 57 5.73 3.86 4.45
N LEU A 58 5.39 3.84 3.16
CA LEU A 58 4.03 3.63 2.66
C LEU A 58 3.43 2.36 3.28
N ILE A 59 4.08 1.21 3.13
CA ILE A 59 3.59 -0.05 3.71
C ILE A 59 3.53 0.02 5.24
N GLY A 60 4.45 0.75 5.86
CA GLY A 60 4.46 1.03 7.29
C GLY A 60 3.19 1.74 7.80
N CYS A 61 2.58 2.63 7.00
CA CYS A 61 1.33 3.30 7.34
C CYS A 61 0.15 2.33 7.48
N ILE A 62 0.16 1.20 6.77
CA ILE A 62 -0.87 0.15 6.90
C ILE A 62 -0.67 -0.69 8.16
N LYS A 63 0.55 -0.73 8.69
CA LYS A 63 0.92 -1.58 9.84
C LYS A 63 0.71 -0.91 11.19
N GLN A 64 1.04 0.38 11.31
CA GLN A 64 1.05 1.06 12.61
C GLN A 64 -0.38 1.39 13.05
N CYS A 65 -0.76 0.99 14.28
CA CYS A 65 -2.03 1.38 14.89
C CYS A 65 -2.17 2.91 14.85
N PRO A 66 -3.17 3.43 14.14
CA PRO A 66 -3.22 4.85 13.80
C PRO A 66 -3.62 5.73 15.00
N THR A 67 -2.90 6.83 15.17
CA THR A 67 -3.46 8.07 15.76
C THR A 67 -4.43 8.71 14.75
N ASP A 68 -5.25 9.70 15.13
CA ASP A 68 -6.30 10.26 14.25
C ASP A 68 -5.81 10.64 12.83
N ASN A 69 -4.62 11.25 12.71
CA ASN A 69 -4.03 11.62 11.41
C ASN A 69 -3.51 10.42 10.61
N ASN A 70 -3.16 9.31 11.28
CA ASN A 70 -2.62 8.13 10.62
C ASN A 70 -3.70 7.35 9.85
N PHE A 71 -4.99 7.51 10.18
CA PHE A 71 -6.08 6.87 9.43
C PHE A 71 -6.22 7.44 8.01
N HIS A 72 -6.13 8.77 7.87
CA HIS A 72 -6.14 9.42 6.55
C HIS A 72 -4.97 8.92 5.70
N ASN A 73 -3.76 8.91 6.28
CA ASN A 73 -2.57 8.41 5.61
C ASN A 73 -2.74 6.94 5.19
N ALA A 74 -3.22 6.07 6.07
CA ALA A 74 -3.45 4.66 5.74
C ALA A 74 -4.50 4.47 4.62
N GLN A 75 -5.52 5.33 4.56
CA GLN A 75 -6.51 5.33 3.49
C GLN A 75 -5.87 5.72 2.14
N VAL A 76 -5.15 6.84 2.09
CA VAL A 76 -4.49 7.33 0.87
C VAL A 76 -3.45 6.32 0.38
N VAL A 77 -2.62 5.80 1.30
CA VAL A 77 -1.62 4.77 0.99
C VAL A 77 -2.27 3.51 0.42
N SER A 78 -3.34 3.02 1.04
CA SER A 78 -3.99 1.82 0.52
C SER A 78 -4.67 2.06 -0.82
N GLU A 79 -5.03 3.30 -1.16
CA GLU A 79 -5.51 3.64 -2.49
C GLU A 79 -4.37 3.66 -3.49
N LEU A 80 -3.23 4.26 -3.12
CA LEU A 80 -2.01 4.28 -3.92
C LEU A 80 -1.51 2.87 -4.23
N LEU A 81 -1.37 2.01 -3.21
CA LEU A 81 -0.86 0.65 -3.36
C LEU A 81 -1.86 -0.30 -4.04
N SER A 82 -3.16 0.02 -4.01
CA SER A 82 -4.20 -0.74 -4.72
C SER A 82 -4.53 -0.14 -6.09
N GLY A 83 -3.91 0.98 -6.45
CA GLY A 83 -4.13 1.69 -7.70
C GLY A 83 -3.51 0.99 -8.90
N ASP A 84 -3.90 1.42 -10.10
CA ASP A 84 -3.39 0.87 -11.37
C ASP A 84 -2.08 1.53 -11.82
N PHE A 85 -1.11 1.61 -10.90
CA PHE A 85 0.17 2.24 -11.15
C PHE A 85 1.23 1.16 -11.34
N GLN A 86 1.54 0.81 -12.60
CA GLN A 86 2.42 -0.32 -12.92
C GLN A 86 3.74 -0.28 -12.16
N ARG A 87 4.44 0.86 -12.11
CA ARG A 87 5.73 1.00 -11.41
C ARG A 87 5.61 0.72 -9.91
N ILE A 88 4.55 1.23 -9.26
CA ILE A 88 4.30 1.01 -7.83
C ILE A 88 3.98 -0.47 -7.58
N GLN A 89 3.17 -1.11 -8.44
CA GLN A 89 2.84 -2.52 -8.30
C GLN A 89 4.06 -3.43 -8.50
N GLU A 90 4.90 -3.15 -9.50
CA GLU A 90 6.15 -3.88 -9.73
C GLU A 90 7.07 -3.78 -8.51
N LYS A 91 7.20 -2.58 -7.93
CA LYS A 91 7.99 -2.36 -6.73
C LYS A 91 7.40 -3.06 -5.49
N LEU A 92 6.08 -3.02 -5.33
CA LEU A 92 5.36 -3.68 -4.24
C LEU A 92 5.51 -5.20 -4.25
N LEU A 93 5.64 -5.80 -5.44
CA LEU A 93 5.81 -7.25 -5.62
C LEU A 93 7.23 -7.75 -5.29
N GLU A 94 8.18 -6.85 -5.06
CA GLU A 94 9.50 -7.26 -4.59
C GLU A 94 9.40 -7.93 -3.21
N LYS A 95 10.22 -8.97 -3.01
CA LYS A 95 10.16 -9.83 -1.82
C LYS A 95 10.24 -9.05 -0.50
N GLU A 96 11.04 -7.99 -0.44
CA GLU A 96 11.18 -7.16 0.77
C GLU A 96 9.89 -6.43 1.13
N HIS A 97 9.22 -5.84 0.14
CA HIS A 97 7.95 -5.12 0.30
C HIS A 97 6.82 -6.09 0.64
N LEU A 98 6.74 -7.24 -0.03
CA LEU A 98 5.79 -8.29 0.30
C LEU A 98 6.03 -8.84 1.71
N ASN A 99 7.28 -9.00 2.15
CA ASN A 99 7.60 -9.39 3.52
C ASN A 99 7.08 -8.38 4.54
N LEU A 100 7.26 -7.09 4.25
CA LEU A 100 6.81 -6.02 5.13
C LEU A 100 5.28 -5.97 5.19
N LEU A 101 4.60 -6.02 4.05
CA LEU A 101 3.14 -6.06 3.96
C LEU A 101 2.58 -7.29 4.69
N TYR A 102 3.18 -8.47 4.45
CA TYR A 102 2.80 -9.71 5.11
C TYR A 102 2.98 -9.67 6.64
N SER A 103 3.95 -8.90 7.13
CA SER A 103 4.17 -8.74 8.57
C SER A 103 2.97 -8.15 9.31
N PHE A 104 2.02 -7.52 8.61
CA PHE A 104 0.73 -7.11 9.16
C PHE A 104 -0.04 -8.30 9.77
N LEU A 105 -0.06 -9.46 9.10
CA LEU A 105 -0.69 -10.68 9.61
C LEU A 105 0.08 -11.30 10.79
N LEU A 106 1.34 -10.91 10.97
CA LEU A 106 2.22 -11.40 12.04
C LEU A 106 2.28 -10.43 13.23
N CYS A 107 1.59 -9.28 13.17
CA CYS A 107 1.48 -8.37 14.29
C CYS A 107 0.69 -9.04 15.41
N HIS A 108 1.41 -9.67 16.33
CA HIS A 108 0.86 -10.14 17.59
C HIS A 108 0.94 -8.98 18.58
N GLU A 109 -0.17 -8.25 18.79
CA GLU A 109 -0.23 -7.45 20.00
C GLU A 109 -0.29 -8.43 21.17
N THR A 110 0.76 -8.37 21.98
CA THR A 110 0.95 -9.06 23.24
C THR A 110 -0.38 -9.31 23.98
N ASN A 111 -0.68 -10.60 24.22
CA ASN A 111 -1.79 -11.18 25.01
C ASN A 111 -2.98 -11.71 24.20
N ASP A 112 -2.92 -12.99 23.85
CA ASP A 112 -3.95 -14.02 23.62
C ASP A 112 -5.26 -13.73 22.85
N ARG A 113 -5.61 -12.49 22.49
CA ARG A 113 -6.73 -12.11 21.60
C ARG A 113 -6.51 -10.74 20.95
N SER A 114 -5.36 -10.50 20.34
CA SER A 114 -5.18 -9.28 19.54
C SER A 114 -5.84 -9.46 18.16
N THR A 115 -7.10 -9.08 18.08
CA THR A 115 -7.81 -8.93 16.80
C THR A 115 -7.14 -7.82 16.00
N LEU A 116 -6.86 -8.03 14.72
CA LEU A 116 -6.33 -6.97 13.85
C LEU A 116 -7.26 -5.74 13.91
N ASN A 117 -6.69 -4.53 13.84
CA ASN A 117 -7.49 -3.33 13.70
C ASN A 117 -8.38 -3.48 12.44
N PRO A 118 -9.72 -3.40 12.56
CA PRO A 118 -10.63 -3.76 11.46
C PRO A 118 -10.49 -2.82 10.26
N ILE A 119 -10.16 -1.55 10.49
CA ILE A 119 -9.96 -0.56 9.42
C ILE A 119 -8.66 -0.88 8.67
N LEU A 120 -7.54 -1.06 9.39
CA LEU A 120 -6.28 -1.45 8.76
C LEU A 120 -6.37 -2.80 8.06
N ALA A 121 -7.11 -3.76 8.63
CA ALA A 121 -7.37 -5.05 8.01
C ALA A 121 -8.14 -4.89 6.69
N SER A 122 -9.09 -3.95 6.60
CA SER A 122 -9.79 -3.63 5.36
C SER A 122 -8.84 -3.03 4.29
N TYR A 123 -7.92 -2.16 4.69
CA TYR A 123 -6.93 -1.56 3.80
C TYR A 123 -5.89 -2.58 3.30
N PHE A 124 -5.36 -3.39 4.21
CA PHE A 124 -4.51 -4.53 3.86
C PHE A 124 -5.23 -5.46 2.87
N SER A 125 -6.48 -5.82 3.18
CA SER A 125 -7.27 -6.72 2.33
C SER A 125 -7.51 -6.13 0.96
N ARG A 126 -7.77 -4.82 0.86
CA ARG A 126 -7.90 -4.11 -0.42
C ARG A 126 -6.64 -4.29 -1.29
N ILE A 127 -5.45 -4.08 -0.72
CA ILE A 127 -4.18 -4.23 -1.43
C ILE A 127 -4.00 -5.68 -1.90
N ILE A 128 -4.19 -6.65 -1.01
CA ILE A 128 -4.02 -8.07 -1.35
C ILE A 128 -5.05 -8.51 -2.39
N MET A 129 -6.31 -8.09 -2.30
CA MET A 129 -7.34 -8.41 -3.29
C MET A 129 -6.99 -7.87 -4.68
N THR A 130 -6.45 -6.65 -4.76
CA THR A 130 -5.92 -6.11 -6.03
C THR A 130 -4.82 -7.00 -6.59
N LEU A 131 -3.88 -7.45 -5.76
CA LEU A 131 -2.81 -8.34 -6.19
C LEU A 131 -3.34 -9.73 -6.61
N VAL A 132 -4.33 -10.29 -5.91
CA VAL A 132 -4.99 -11.54 -6.31
C VAL A 132 -5.63 -11.41 -7.69
N ILE A 133 -6.29 -10.28 -7.98
CA ILE A 133 -6.99 -10.08 -9.25
C ILE A 133 -5.98 -9.79 -10.39
N ARG A 134 -4.95 -8.99 -10.14
CA ARG A 134 -4.10 -8.41 -11.22
C ARG A 134 -2.71 -9.03 -11.34
N ARG A 135 -2.19 -9.61 -10.26
CA ARG A 135 -0.83 -10.18 -10.15
C ARG A 135 -0.85 -11.52 -9.39
N PRO A 136 -1.76 -12.46 -9.73
CA PRO A 136 -1.94 -13.69 -8.96
C PRO A 136 -0.70 -14.57 -8.96
N GLN A 137 0.01 -14.69 -10.09
CA GLN A 137 1.14 -15.62 -10.21
C GLN A 137 2.27 -15.24 -9.26
N GLU A 138 2.63 -13.96 -9.21
CA GLU A 138 3.67 -13.41 -8.36
C GLU A 138 3.29 -13.52 -6.89
N LEU A 139 2.06 -13.14 -6.53
CA LEU A 139 1.57 -13.23 -5.16
C LEU A 139 1.50 -14.68 -4.67
N ILE A 140 0.95 -15.60 -5.46
CA ILE A 140 0.86 -17.03 -5.11
C ILE A 140 2.25 -17.63 -4.96
N THR A 141 3.17 -17.31 -5.86
CA THR A 141 4.56 -17.79 -5.78
C THR A 141 5.22 -17.33 -4.49
N TYR A 142 5.03 -16.06 -4.13
CA TYR A 142 5.48 -15.52 -2.85
C TYR A 142 4.84 -16.24 -1.66
N LEU A 143 3.51 -16.40 -1.61
CA LEU A 143 2.80 -17.06 -0.51
C LEU A 143 3.23 -18.53 -0.35
N LYS A 144 3.37 -19.27 -1.47
CA LYS A 144 3.84 -20.67 -1.46
C LYS A 144 5.28 -20.82 -0.98
N SER A 145 6.10 -19.78 -1.08
CA SER A 145 7.46 -19.78 -0.53
C SER A 145 7.51 -19.75 1.00
N ARG A 146 6.37 -19.52 1.66
CA ARG A 146 6.24 -19.45 3.13
C ARG A 146 5.53 -20.71 3.66
N GLU A 147 6.22 -21.49 4.47
CA GLU A 147 5.66 -22.74 5.03
C GLU A 147 4.40 -22.52 5.89
N THR A 148 4.33 -21.38 6.59
CA THR A 148 3.28 -21.10 7.57
C THR A 148 2.07 -20.37 7.00
N PHE A 149 2.04 -20.05 5.69
CA PHE A 149 1.11 -19.04 5.19
C PHE A 149 -0.35 -19.36 5.51
N LYS A 150 -0.78 -20.62 5.38
CA LYS A 150 -2.15 -21.05 5.70
C LYS A 150 -2.50 -20.80 7.16
N ASN A 151 -1.61 -21.17 8.08
CA ASN A 151 -1.81 -21.00 9.51
C ASN A 151 -1.85 -19.51 9.88
N ASP A 152 -1.04 -18.69 9.22
CA ASP A 152 -0.99 -17.26 9.47
C ASP A 152 -2.32 -16.58 9.08
N PHE A 153 -2.95 -16.96 7.96
CA PHE A 153 -4.30 -16.50 7.61
C PHE A 153 -5.39 -17.08 8.54
N PHE A 154 -5.30 -18.37 8.90
CA PHE A 154 -6.32 -19.01 9.75
C PHE A 154 -6.41 -18.43 11.17
N ARG A 155 -5.34 -17.80 11.67
CA ARG A 155 -5.38 -17.12 12.97
C ARG A 155 -6.28 -15.88 12.99
N HIS A 156 -6.65 -15.35 11.83
CA HIS A 156 -7.42 -14.10 11.68
C HIS A 156 -8.81 -14.33 11.06
N LEU A 157 -9.40 -15.51 11.24
CA LEU A 157 -10.74 -15.83 10.74
C LEU A 157 -11.87 -15.05 11.43
N ASP A 158 -11.57 -14.40 12.56
CA ASP A 158 -12.43 -13.44 13.22
C ASP A 158 -12.52 -12.09 12.46
N SER A 159 -11.54 -11.80 11.59
CA SER A 159 -11.59 -10.66 10.68
C SER A 159 -12.28 -11.04 9.37
N THR A 160 -13.45 -10.43 9.12
CA THR A 160 -14.18 -10.61 7.85
C THR A 160 -13.31 -10.25 6.65
N SER A 161 -12.54 -9.17 6.73
CA SER A 161 -11.68 -8.72 5.62
C SER A 161 -10.60 -9.74 5.27
N ILE A 162 -9.95 -10.34 6.27
CA ILE A 162 -8.94 -11.38 6.04
C ILE A 162 -9.58 -12.68 5.54
N THR A 163 -10.76 -13.02 6.05
CA THR A 163 -11.52 -14.21 5.62
C THR A 163 -11.91 -14.10 4.15
N ASP A 164 -12.34 -12.93 3.68
CA ASP A 164 -12.67 -12.69 2.27
C ASP A 164 -11.45 -12.85 1.36
N VAL A 165 -10.29 -12.33 1.77
CA VAL A 165 -9.01 -12.53 1.07
C VAL A 165 -8.67 -14.02 0.96
N LEU A 166 -8.78 -14.75 2.08
CA LEU A 166 -8.50 -16.18 2.11
C LEU A 166 -9.43 -16.97 1.20
N TYR A 167 -10.73 -16.66 1.21
CA TYR A 167 -11.70 -17.27 0.32
C TYR A 167 -11.34 -17.02 -1.15
N ARG A 168 -10.96 -15.77 -1.49
CA ARG A 168 -10.56 -15.42 -2.86
C ARG A 168 -9.29 -16.14 -3.29
N LEU A 169 -8.29 -16.24 -2.42
CA LEU A 169 -7.07 -17.01 -2.67
C LEU A 169 -7.39 -18.49 -2.94
N ILE A 170 -8.34 -19.09 -2.22
CA ILE A 170 -8.74 -20.48 -2.46
C ILE A 170 -9.51 -20.62 -3.78
N ALA A 171 -10.42 -19.71 -4.07
CA ALA A 171 -11.28 -19.77 -5.25
C ALA A 171 -10.52 -19.51 -6.57
N ASP A 172 -9.57 -18.57 -6.58
CA ASP A 172 -8.85 -18.16 -7.80
C ASP A 172 -7.51 -18.90 -7.98
N CYS A 173 -6.99 -19.56 -6.94
CA CYS A 173 -5.68 -20.24 -6.97
C CYS A 173 -5.76 -21.75 -6.81
N GLY A 174 -6.96 -22.32 -6.64
CA GLY A 174 -7.24 -23.75 -6.60
C GLY A 174 -7.60 -24.31 -7.97
#